data_AF-A0A957C4J3-F1
#
_entry.id   AF-A0A957C4J3-F1
#
_cell.length_a   1.000
_cell.length_b   1.000
_cell.length_c   1.000
_cell.angle_alpha   90.00
_cell.angle_beta   90.00
_cell.angle_gamma   90.00
#
_symmetry.space_group_name_H-M   'P 1'
#
loop_
_entity.id
_entity.type
_entity.pdbx_description
1 polymer ?
#
loop_
_entity_poly.entity_id
_entity_poly.type
_entity_poly.pdbx_seq_one_letter_code
_entity_poly.pdbx_strand_id
1 'polypeptide(L)'
;MAEDRSFQVNYLEGVNKFQGLRSRAFLEEMLQLLRGKSTELLSFDDVRARLRLREESYRGLHDIPLEQIVGSVGRHTEFTTSFLPRTNEMRERWSRVYAQMNSMSGVPPIEVYKVGDTYFIRDGNHRVSVARQLDAKTIQAHVWELPTSVEMKPGMTLQDLDAAAAYVNFLDETNLRVTRPHHQSLAVSNVVGYAEMLAHIYLHGQIMEQRLGHPVRMEEAAADWYDRIYRPAVTLIRKYEILDISREHKMTEADLYIWLADHLREIRRQYGEVHDKRTFSHAIMDFLSEKKIPIPRDLLEEDDDTVLLSRAQVMREVEQEEQRSHEENGDE
;
A
#
# COMPACT_ATOMS: atom_id res chain seq x y z
N MET A 1 16.75 37.33 37.89
CA MET A 1 17.95 37.88 37.22
C MET A 1 18.83 36.81 36.56
N ALA A 2 19.14 35.69 37.21
CA ALA A 2 19.90 34.59 36.58
C ALA A 2 19.11 33.85 35.48
N GLU A 3 17.82 33.59 35.75
CA GLU A 3 16.91 32.87 34.83
C GLU A 3 16.67 33.63 33.51
N ASP A 4 16.59 34.96 33.58
CA ASP A 4 16.43 35.86 32.44
C ASP A 4 17.71 35.92 31.58
N ARG A 5 18.89 35.87 32.21
CA ARG A 5 20.17 35.77 31.48
C ARG A 5 20.33 34.43 30.77
N SER A 6 20.00 33.31 31.43
CA SER A 6 20.05 31.98 30.79
C SER A 6 19.07 31.89 29.61
N PHE A 7 17.89 32.48 29.73
CA PHE A 7 16.92 32.52 28.64
C PHE A 7 17.44 33.31 27.44
N GLN A 8 18.01 34.49 27.66
CA GLN A 8 18.60 35.30 26.59
C GLN A 8 19.77 34.58 25.87
N VAL A 9 20.63 33.87 26.62
CA VAL A 9 21.72 33.06 26.04
C VAL A 9 21.15 31.95 25.17
N ASN A 10 20.21 31.16 25.68
CA ASN A 10 19.59 30.07 24.92
C ASN A 10 18.81 30.60 23.70
N TYR A 11 18.22 31.79 23.79
CA TYR A 11 17.53 32.43 22.66
C TYR A 11 18.50 32.81 21.53
N LEU A 12 19.64 33.42 21.86
CA LEU A 12 20.68 33.75 20.88
C LEU A 12 21.26 32.48 20.23
N GLU A 13 21.47 31.43 21.01
CA GLU A 13 21.87 30.13 20.49
C GLU A 13 20.82 29.56 19.52
N GLY A 14 19.53 29.67 19.87
CA GLY A 14 18.42 29.30 19.02
C GLY A 14 18.40 30.03 17.69
N VAL A 15 18.66 31.35 17.69
CA VAL A 15 18.74 32.17 16.46
C VAL A 15 19.87 31.67 15.55
N ASN A 16 21.04 31.37 16.10
CA ASN A 16 22.18 30.85 15.34
C ASN A 16 21.87 29.46 14.76
N LYS A 17 21.30 28.54 15.56
CA LYS A 17 20.89 27.22 15.08
C LYS A 17 19.87 27.33 13.95
N PHE A 18 18.87 28.21 14.08
CA PHE A 18 17.84 28.42 13.05
C PHE A 18 18.43 28.76 11.67
N GLN A 19 19.47 29.59 11.62
CA GLN A 19 20.13 29.93 10.35
C GLN A 19 20.70 28.68 9.66
N GLY A 20 21.37 27.80 10.42
CA GLY A 20 21.87 26.53 9.91
C GLY A 20 20.77 25.58 9.43
N LEU A 21 19.62 25.54 10.12
CA LEU A 21 18.46 24.75 9.69
C LEU A 21 17.89 25.23 8.38
N ARG A 22 17.89 26.56 8.16
CA ARG A 22 17.36 27.16 6.93
C ARG A 22 18.15 26.71 5.70
N SER A 23 19.47 26.68 5.81
CA SER A 23 20.35 26.17 4.75
C SER A 23 20.14 24.66 4.50
N ARG A 24 19.96 23.87 5.57
CA ARG A 24 19.67 22.42 5.45
C ARG A 24 18.30 22.16 4.81
N ALA A 25 17.27 22.89 5.21
CA ALA A 25 15.92 22.78 4.64
C ALA A 25 15.92 23.05 3.14
N PHE A 26 16.64 24.08 2.71
CA PHE A 26 16.77 24.42 1.29
C PHE A 26 17.48 23.32 0.48
N LEU A 27 18.58 22.76 1.00
CA LEU A 27 19.28 21.65 0.35
C LEU A 27 18.41 20.39 0.28
N GLU A 28 17.68 20.08 1.34
CA GLU A 28 16.74 18.96 1.39
C GLU A 28 15.65 19.10 0.32
N GLU A 29 15.04 20.27 0.21
CA GLU A 29 14.02 20.56 -0.80
C GLU A 29 14.56 20.42 -2.22
N MET A 30 15.74 20.98 -2.50
CA MET A 30 16.37 20.83 -3.83
C MET A 30 16.64 19.35 -4.17
N LEU A 31 17.14 18.57 -3.22
CA LEU A 31 17.41 17.15 -3.41
C LEU A 31 16.12 16.34 -3.60
N GLN A 32 15.05 16.69 -2.88
CA GLN A 32 13.74 16.02 -3.00
C GLN A 32 13.06 16.34 -4.33
N LEU A 33 13.12 17.60 -4.78
CA LEU A 33 12.63 18.02 -6.10
C LEU A 33 13.35 17.29 -7.24
N LEU A 34 14.70 17.18 -7.17
CA LEU A 34 15.48 16.43 -8.15
C LEU A 34 15.12 14.93 -8.19
N ARG A 35 14.68 14.38 -7.05
CA ARG A 35 14.23 12.99 -6.92
C ARG A 35 12.74 12.78 -7.20
N GLY A 36 12.00 13.85 -7.55
CA GLY A 36 10.56 13.80 -7.75
C GLY A 36 9.76 13.40 -6.49
N LYS A 37 10.33 13.59 -5.29
CA LYS A 37 9.67 13.27 -4.02
C LYS A 37 8.93 14.49 -3.48
N SER A 38 7.86 14.26 -2.72
CA SER A 38 7.17 15.32 -1.99
C SER A 38 8.16 16.01 -1.03
N THR A 39 8.14 17.34 -1.05
CA THR A 39 8.95 18.16 -0.14
C THR A 39 8.23 18.44 1.18
N GLU A 40 6.94 18.15 1.23
CA GLU A 40 6.00 18.59 2.27
C GLU A 40 5.64 17.45 3.20
N LEU A 41 5.29 17.81 4.44
CA LEU A 41 4.73 16.87 5.41
C LEU A 41 3.41 16.29 4.90
N LEU A 42 3.09 15.07 5.33
CA LEU A 42 1.77 14.51 5.04
C LEU A 42 0.69 15.38 5.73
N SER A 43 -0.25 15.85 4.92
CA SER A 43 -1.47 16.51 5.38
C SER A 43 -2.36 15.48 6.05
N PHE A 44 -2.70 15.70 7.32
CA PHE A 44 -3.62 14.82 8.03
C PHE A 44 -5.01 14.81 7.39
N ASP A 45 -5.48 15.94 6.85
CA ASP A 45 -6.80 16.01 6.22
C ASP A 45 -6.87 15.13 4.97
N ASP A 46 -5.78 15.09 4.19
CA ASP A 46 -5.64 14.20 3.03
C ASP A 46 -5.65 12.73 3.42
N VAL A 47 -4.93 12.38 4.50
CA VAL A 47 -4.90 11.02 5.05
C VAL A 47 -6.27 10.64 5.60
N ARG A 48 -6.93 11.53 6.35
CA ARG A 48 -8.25 11.32 6.93
C ARG A 48 -9.30 11.06 5.86
N ALA A 49 -9.28 11.82 4.76
CA ALA A 49 -10.19 11.65 3.64
C ALA A 49 -9.98 10.30 2.93
N ARG A 50 -8.72 9.96 2.62
CA ARG A 50 -8.35 8.72 1.91
C ARG A 50 -8.66 7.46 2.71
N LEU A 51 -8.27 7.45 3.98
CA LEU A 51 -8.47 6.32 4.88
C LEU A 51 -9.85 6.29 5.54
N ARG A 52 -10.72 7.27 5.22
CA ARG A 52 -12.07 7.41 5.77
C ARG A 52 -12.11 7.35 7.30
N LEU A 53 -11.13 7.94 7.97
CA LEU A 53 -11.04 7.92 9.43
C LEU A 53 -12.15 8.80 10.02
N ARG A 54 -12.96 8.24 10.92
CA ARG A 54 -14.12 8.93 11.51
C ARG A 54 -14.13 8.90 13.02
N GLU A 55 -13.65 7.81 13.62
CA GLU A 55 -13.68 7.62 15.06
C GLU A 55 -12.39 8.16 15.68
N GLU A 56 -12.52 9.00 16.70
CA GLU A 56 -11.41 9.55 17.47
C GLU A 56 -11.55 9.09 18.92
N SER A 57 -10.47 8.53 19.49
CA SER A 57 -10.43 8.09 20.88
C SER A 57 -9.25 8.70 21.61
N TYR A 58 -9.49 9.35 22.75
CA TYR A 58 -8.41 9.91 23.55
C TYR A 58 -7.66 8.82 24.31
N ARG A 59 -6.34 8.75 24.11
CA ARG A 59 -5.45 7.75 24.71
C ARG A 59 -4.66 8.25 25.91
N GLY A 60 -4.74 9.54 26.25
CA GLY A 60 -4.00 10.11 27.37
C GLY A 60 -2.68 10.76 26.96
N LEU A 61 -1.83 10.99 27.97
CA LEU A 61 -0.47 11.51 27.81
C LEU A 61 0.52 10.36 27.63
N HIS A 62 1.31 10.40 26.56
CA HIS A 62 2.31 9.39 26.22
C HIS A 62 3.63 10.03 25.78
N ASP A 63 4.75 9.36 26.02
CA ASP A 63 6.03 9.67 25.38
C ASP A 63 6.09 8.95 24.03
N ILE A 64 6.04 9.72 22.94
CA ILE A 64 6.00 9.17 21.57
C ILE A 64 7.35 9.30 20.86
N PRO A 65 7.74 8.35 19.99
CA PRO A 65 8.95 8.45 19.19
C PRO A 65 8.86 9.58 18.16
N LEU A 66 9.88 10.45 18.08
CA LEU A 66 9.92 11.54 17.11
C LEU A 66 9.97 11.05 15.66
N GLU A 67 10.54 9.86 15.41
CA GLU A 67 10.63 9.23 14.09
C GLU A 67 9.28 8.74 13.55
N GLN A 68 8.32 8.47 14.44
CA GLN A 68 6.96 8.06 14.09
C GLN A 68 6.06 9.25 13.79
N ILE A 69 6.54 10.48 13.96
CA ILE A 69 5.81 11.70 13.59
C ILE A 69 6.07 11.99 12.10
N VAL A 70 5.01 11.88 11.29
CA VAL A 70 5.09 11.87 9.81
C VAL A 70 4.38 13.03 9.14
N GLY A 71 3.52 13.75 9.86
CA GLY A 71 2.65 14.76 9.27
C GLY A 71 2.06 15.74 10.28
N SER A 72 1.16 16.60 9.79
CA SER A 72 0.51 17.63 10.60
C SER A 72 -0.91 17.94 10.10
N VAL A 73 -1.79 18.33 11.03
CA VAL A 73 -3.19 18.78 10.82
C VAL A 73 -3.27 20.20 10.26
N GLY A 74 -2.12 20.86 10.12
CA GLY A 74 -1.99 22.17 9.52
C GLY A 74 -0.51 22.56 9.43
N ARG A 75 -0.17 23.63 8.70
CA ARG A 75 1.24 24.07 8.56
C ARG A 75 2.17 23.00 7.96
N HIS A 76 1.62 22.02 7.24
CA HIS A 76 2.37 20.96 6.56
C HIS A 76 3.26 21.51 5.44
N THR A 77 2.93 22.70 4.92
CA THR A 77 3.71 23.47 3.94
C THR A 77 4.82 24.34 4.56
N GLU A 78 4.80 24.56 5.87
CA GLU A 78 5.75 25.43 6.58
C GLU A 78 7.01 24.68 7.06
N PHE A 79 7.02 23.36 6.99
CA PHE A 79 8.14 22.51 7.38
C PHE A 79 8.47 21.50 6.27
N THR A 80 9.74 21.09 6.18
CA THR A 80 10.14 19.95 5.35
C THR A 80 9.64 18.64 5.96
N THR A 81 9.72 17.54 5.21
CA THR A 81 9.45 16.18 5.72
C THR A 81 10.28 15.80 6.95
N SER A 82 11.45 16.41 7.12
CA SER A 82 12.31 16.28 8.31
C SER A 82 11.97 17.26 9.44
N PHE A 83 10.86 18.01 9.36
CA PHE A 83 10.45 19.07 10.30
C PHE A 83 11.41 20.26 10.37
N LEU A 84 12.10 20.60 9.27
CA LEU A 84 12.93 21.80 9.20
C LEU A 84 12.09 23.02 8.78
N PRO A 85 12.24 24.19 9.42
CA PRO A 85 11.45 25.37 9.11
C PRO A 85 11.72 25.91 7.70
N ARG A 86 10.65 26.26 6.98
CA ARG A 86 10.70 26.72 5.58
C ARG A 86 10.65 28.22 5.37
N THR A 87 10.32 29.01 6.39
CA THR A 87 10.22 30.47 6.24
C THR A 87 11.03 31.17 7.33
N ASN A 88 11.63 32.31 6.99
CA ASN A 88 12.40 33.11 7.95
C ASN A 88 11.52 33.72 9.05
N GLU A 89 10.23 33.88 8.78
CA GLU A 89 9.23 34.42 9.71
C GLU A 89 9.11 33.55 10.98
N MET A 90 9.44 32.25 10.88
CA MET A 90 9.39 31.32 12.00
C MET A 90 10.54 31.51 13.00
N ARG A 91 11.57 32.30 12.66
CA ARG A 91 12.83 32.43 13.44
C ARG A 91 12.58 32.80 14.89
N GLU A 92 11.80 33.85 15.14
CA GLU A 92 11.58 34.36 16.49
C GLU A 92 10.85 33.33 17.36
N ARG A 93 9.75 32.77 16.84
CA ARG A 93 8.97 31.76 17.55
C ARG A 93 9.77 30.48 17.78
N TRP A 94 10.52 30.02 16.78
CA TRP A 94 11.38 28.84 16.88
C TRP A 94 12.47 29.03 17.94
N SER A 95 13.15 30.17 17.93
CA SER A 95 14.23 30.48 18.90
C SER A 95 13.70 30.61 20.32
N ARG A 96 12.48 31.14 20.49
CA ARG A 96 11.79 31.17 21.79
C ARG A 96 11.47 29.77 22.32
N VAL A 97 10.95 28.90 21.46
CA VAL A 97 10.67 27.49 21.83
C VAL A 97 11.98 26.76 22.17
N TYR A 98 13.05 26.99 21.41
CA TYR A 98 14.38 26.46 21.70
C TYR A 98 14.87 26.87 23.09
N ALA A 99 14.72 28.17 23.43
CA ALA A 99 15.12 28.68 24.74
C ALA A 99 14.31 28.05 25.89
N GLN A 100 13.00 27.86 25.70
CA GLN A 100 12.11 27.25 26.68
C GLN A 100 12.36 25.74 26.86
N MET A 101 12.70 25.01 25.80
CA MET A 101 13.04 23.59 25.90
C MET A 101 14.37 23.35 26.63
N ASN A 102 15.28 24.33 26.60
CA ASN A 102 16.56 24.29 27.33
C ASN A 102 16.49 24.95 28.71
N SER A 103 15.33 25.46 29.13
CA SER A 103 15.13 26.00 30.48
C SER A 103 14.55 24.96 31.43
N MET A 104 14.72 25.18 32.73
CA MET A 104 14.22 24.30 33.79
C MET A 104 12.68 24.16 33.81
N SER A 105 11.97 25.10 33.20
CA SER A 105 10.51 25.11 33.08
C SER A 105 9.98 24.08 32.07
N GLY A 106 10.81 23.64 31.13
CA GLY A 106 10.39 22.79 30.00
C GLY A 106 9.33 23.45 29.11
N VAL A 107 8.66 22.62 28.31
CA VAL A 107 7.53 23.00 27.46
C VAL A 107 6.35 22.09 27.71
N PRO A 108 5.09 22.57 27.52
CA PRO A 108 3.94 21.69 27.64
C PRO A 108 4.01 20.54 26.62
N PRO A 109 3.29 19.43 26.86
CA PRO A 109 3.13 18.36 25.87
C PRO A 109 2.55 18.87 24.55
N ILE A 110 2.87 18.16 23.46
CA ILE A 110 2.25 18.41 22.14
C ILE A 110 0.88 17.71 22.05
N GLU A 111 0.12 17.99 20.99
CA GLU A 111 -1.11 17.26 20.69
C GLU A 111 -0.96 16.55 19.35
N VAL A 112 -1.31 15.26 19.29
CA VAL A 112 -1.18 14.46 18.07
C VAL A 112 -2.40 13.58 17.82
N TYR A 113 -2.66 13.34 16.54
CA TYR A 113 -3.47 12.22 16.09
C TYR A 113 -2.59 11.02 15.80
N LYS A 114 -2.96 9.84 16.29
CA LYS A 114 -2.33 8.55 15.98
C LYS A 114 -3.15 7.83 14.92
N VAL A 115 -2.51 7.42 13.83
CA VAL A 115 -3.10 6.64 12.74
C VAL A 115 -2.18 5.47 12.47
N GLY A 116 -2.64 4.24 12.73
CA GLY A 116 -1.79 3.05 12.75
C GLY A 116 -0.65 3.25 13.76
N ASP A 117 0.60 3.08 13.33
CA ASP A 117 1.79 3.29 14.16
C ASP A 117 2.48 4.65 13.95
N THR A 118 1.76 5.60 13.32
CA THR A 118 2.30 6.92 12.99
C THR A 118 1.50 8.05 13.62
N TYR A 119 2.15 9.21 13.78
CA TYR A 119 1.57 10.38 14.43
C TYR A 119 1.55 11.61 13.52
N PHE A 120 0.47 12.39 13.67
CA PHE A 120 0.23 13.64 12.98
C PHE A 120 0.05 14.75 14.01
N ILE A 121 0.84 15.82 13.89
CA ILE A 121 0.80 16.93 14.86
C ILE A 121 -0.49 17.72 14.70
N ARG A 122 -1.30 17.78 15.75
CA ARG A 122 -2.43 18.70 15.87
C ARG A 122 -1.96 20.05 16.38
N ASP A 123 -1.10 20.07 17.40
CA ASP A 123 -0.43 21.26 17.90
C ASP A 123 1.00 20.96 18.36
N GLY A 124 1.92 21.92 18.20
CA GLY A 124 3.29 21.81 18.68
C GLY A 124 4.36 21.59 17.61
N ASN A 125 4.11 21.93 16.34
CA ASN A 125 5.07 21.76 15.23
C ASN A 125 6.48 22.32 15.52
N HIS A 126 6.59 23.51 16.12
CA HIS A 126 7.90 24.07 16.49
C HIS A 126 8.60 23.27 17.59
N ARG A 127 7.85 22.71 18.54
CA ARG A 127 8.41 21.88 19.63
C ARG A 127 8.99 20.58 19.08
N VAL A 128 8.29 19.94 18.13
CA VAL A 128 8.81 18.76 17.42
C VAL A 128 10.07 19.11 16.61
N SER A 129 10.05 20.22 15.87
CA SER A 129 11.21 20.69 15.12
C SER A 129 12.43 20.92 16.02
N VAL A 130 12.26 21.63 17.14
CA VAL A 130 13.31 21.86 18.13
C VAL A 130 13.79 20.56 18.77
N ALA A 131 12.87 19.68 19.19
CA ALA A 131 13.21 18.40 19.81
C ALA A 131 14.10 17.54 18.91
N ARG A 132 13.81 17.49 17.60
CA ARG A 132 14.66 16.80 16.62
C ARG A 132 16.06 17.43 16.50
N GLN A 133 16.19 18.75 16.66
CA GLN A 133 17.51 19.42 16.64
C GLN A 133 18.29 19.29 17.95
N LEU A 134 17.62 18.87 19.02
CA LEU A 134 18.24 18.50 20.28
C LEU A 134 18.55 16.99 20.34
N ASP A 135 18.42 16.27 19.22
CA ASP A 135 18.62 14.83 19.10
C ASP A 135 17.80 14.01 20.12
N ALA A 136 16.66 14.55 20.55
CA ALA A 136 15.73 13.85 21.42
C ALA A 136 15.13 12.64 20.67
N LYS A 137 14.94 11.52 21.36
CA LYS A 137 14.31 10.32 20.79
C LYS A 137 12.79 10.37 20.87
N THR A 138 12.27 10.98 21.93
CA THR A 138 10.85 11.00 22.28
C THR A 138 10.39 12.39 22.67
N ILE A 139 9.08 12.61 22.62
CA ILE A 139 8.44 13.83 23.10
C ILE A 139 7.10 13.50 23.77
N GLN A 140 6.76 14.22 24.83
CA GLN A 140 5.47 14.07 25.52
C GLN A 140 4.33 14.62 24.65
N ALA A 141 3.28 13.82 24.47
CA ALA A 141 2.14 14.14 23.63
C ALA A 141 0.81 13.67 24.23
N HIS A 142 -0.23 14.50 24.11
CA HIS A 142 -1.61 14.05 24.23
C HIS A 142 -2.02 13.37 22.92
N VAL A 143 -2.46 12.12 23.01
CA VAL A 143 -2.70 11.26 21.84
C VAL A 143 -4.19 11.03 21.64
N TRP A 144 -4.68 11.33 20.44
CA TRP A 144 -6.01 10.94 19.95
C TRP A 144 -5.85 9.89 18.85
N GLU A 145 -6.28 8.66 19.08
CA GLU A 145 -6.14 7.58 18.11
C GLU A 145 -7.36 7.49 17.18
N LEU A 146 -7.06 7.41 15.89
CA LEU A 146 -7.99 7.07 14.82
C LEU A 146 -7.65 5.67 14.29
N PRO A 147 -8.51 4.67 14.50
CA PRO A 147 -8.23 3.31 14.06
C PRO A 147 -8.19 3.23 12.53
N THR A 148 -7.26 2.44 12.01
CA THR A 148 -7.15 2.11 10.58
C THR A 148 -6.65 0.68 10.43
N SER A 149 -7.13 -0.01 9.39
CA SER A 149 -6.62 -1.32 8.97
C SER A 149 -5.42 -1.21 8.01
N VAL A 150 -5.08 0.02 7.58
CA VAL A 150 -3.94 0.30 6.72
C VAL A 150 -2.67 0.41 7.57
N GLU A 151 -1.65 -0.37 7.22
CA GLU A 151 -0.34 -0.30 7.86
C GLU A 151 0.34 1.03 7.47
N MET A 152 0.55 1.90 8.46
CA MET A 152 1.16 3.21 8.27
C MET A 152 2.66 3.13 8.57
N LYS A 153 3.50 3.59 7.64
CA LYS A 153 4.96 3.63 7.80
C LYS A 153 5.50 5.05 7.64
N PRO A 154 6.52 5.46 8.42
CA PRO A 154 7.21 6.72 8.18
C PRO A 154 7.76 6.82 6.76
N GLY A 155 7.52 7.96 6.11
CA GLY A 155 7.99 8.23 4.75
C GLY A 155 7.08 7.77 3.62
N MET A 156 5.91 7.19 3.92
CA MET A 156 4.88 6.93 2.91
C MET A 156 4.44 8.23 2.22
N THR A 157 4.23 8.16 0.92
CA THR A 157 3.61 9.21 0.12
C THR A 157 2.08 9.07 0.10
N LEU A 158 1.36 10.08 -0.39
CA LEU A 158 -0.09 9.95 -0.61
C LEU A 158 -0.43 8.81 -1.58
N GLN A 159 0.43 8.57 -2.58
CA GLN A 159 0.26 7.46 -3.52
C GLN A 159 0.43 6.09 -2.83
N ASP A 160 1.41 5.98 -1.92
CA ASP A 160 1.60 4.75 -1.13
C ASP A 160 0.39 4.49 -0.22
N LEU A 161 -0.21 5.56 0.34
CA LEU A 161 -1.44 5.46 1.13
C LEU A 161 -2.64 5.03 0.28
N ASP A 162 -2.80 5.59 -0.93
CA ASP A 162 -3.86 5.19 -1.85
C ASP A 162 -3.71 3.71 -2.24
N ALA A 163 -2.48 3.25 -2.51
CA ALA A 163 -2.18 1.85 -2.81
C ALA A 163 -2.48 0.92 -1.62
N ALA A 164 -2.06 1.29 -0.41
CA ALA A 164 -2.29 0.50 0.79
C ALA A 164 -3.79 0.45 1.18
N ALA A 165 -4.51 1.57 1.02
CA ALA A 165 -5.95 1.63 1.22
C ALA A 165 -6.71 0.76 0.22
N ALA A 166 -6.34 0.81 -1.06
CA ALA A 166 -6.92 -0.05 -2.08
C ALA A 166 -6.69 -1.53 -1.77
N TYR A 167 -5.49 -1.88 -1.29
CA TYR A 167 -5.17 -3.25 -0.90
C TYR A 167 -6.04 -3.76 0.25
N VAL A 168 -6.20 -2.95 1.30
CA VAL A 168 -7.06 -3.29 2.44
C VAL A 168 -8.50 -3.45 2.01
N ASN A 169 -9.03 -2.51 1.20
CA ASN A 169 -10.40 -2.61 0.68
C ASN A 169 -10.61 -3.90 -0.13
N PHE A 170 -9.64 -4.29 -0.96
CA PHE A 170 -9.68 -5.55 -1.69
C PHE A 170 -9.74 -6.76 -0.75
N LEU A 171 -8.90 -6.80 0.28
CA LEU A 171 -8.91 -7.88 1.27
C LEU A 171 -10.19 -7.94 2.09
N ASP A 172 -10.79 -6.78 2.39
CA ASP A 172 -12.04 -6.68 3.14
C ASP A 172 -13.24 -7.11 2.26
N GLU A 173 -13.28 -6.72 0.98
CA GLU A 173 -14.33 -7.12 0.03
C GLU A 173 -14.30 -8.63 -0.25
N THR A 174 -13.09 -9.20 -0.40
CA THR A 174 -12.90 -10.63 -0.69
C THR A 174 -12.88 -11.52 0.56
N ASN A 175 -12.76 -10.92 1.75
CA ASN A 175 -12.57 -11.60 3.03
C ASN A 175 -11.35 -12.56 3.06
N LEU A 176 -10.39 -12.41 2.14
CA LEU A 176 -9.21 -13.28 2.03
C LEU A 176 -8.31 -13.21 3.27
N ARG A 177 -8.35 -12.08 4.01
CA ARG A 177 -7.65 -11.94 5.29
C ARG A 177 -8.09 -12.99 6.31
N VAL A 178 -9.36 -13.40 6.27
CA VAL A 178 -9.95 -14.39 7.19
C VAL A 178 -9.90 -15.79 6.59
N THR A 179 -10.29 -15.94 5.32
CA THR A 179 -10.37 -17.26 4.68
C THR A 179 -8.98 -17.82 4.36
N ARG A 180 -7.99 -16.97 4.06
CA ARG A 180 -6.61 -17.35 3.71
C ARG A 180 -5.60 -16.44 4.44
N PRO A 181 -5.47 -16.53 5.78
CA PRO A 181 -4.64 -15.60 6.58
C PRO A 181 -3.14 -15.62 6.25
N HIS A 182 -2.67 -16.67 5.57
CA HIS A 182 -1.29 -16.81 5.10
C HIS A 182 -1.18 -16.70 3.58
N HIS A 183 -2.10 -15.97 2.94
CA HIS A 183 -2.02 -15.73 1.51
C HIS A 183 -0.68 -15.09 1.15
N GLN A 184 -0.12 -15.51 0.02
CA GLN A 184 0.97 -14.84 -0.67
C GLN A 184 0.61 -13.38 -0.97
N SER A 185 1.61 -12.55 -1.27
CA SER A 185 1.39 -11.15 -1.64
C SER A 185 0.38 -11.04 -2.77
N LEU A 186 -0.62 -10.18 -2.59
CA LEU A 186 -1.65 -9.83 -3.57
C LEU A 186 -1.49 -8.36 -4.00
N ALA A 187 -0.34 -7.75 -3.67
CA ALA A 187 -0.09 -6.34 -3.94
C ALA A 187 0.12 -6.09 -5.43
N VAL A 188 -0.61 -5.12 -5.98
CA VAL A 188 -0.45 -4.62 -7.36
C VAL A 188 0.25 -3.25 -7.37
N SER A 189 0.92 -2.93 -8.46
CA SER A 189 1.63 -1.65 -8.61
C SER A 189 0.70 -0.47 -8.86
N ASN A 190 -0.48 -0.73 -9.43
CA ASN A 190 -1.51 0.25 -9.72
C ASN A 190 -2.84 -0.17 -9.09
N VAL A 191 -3.48 0.75 -8.37
CA VAL A 191 -4.77 0.55 -7.69
C VAL A 191 -5.87 0.00 -8.61
N VAL A 192 -5.83 0.27 -9.91
CA VAL A 192 -6.78 -0.27 -10.90
C VAL A 192 -6.74 -1.80 -10.94
N GLY A 193 -5.58 -2.41 -10.70
CA GLY A 193 -5.41 -3.87 -10.74
C GLY A 193 -6.28 -4.62 -9.72
N TYR A 194 -6.63 -4.00 -8.58
CA TYR A 194 -7.55 -4.62 -7.63
C TYR A 194 -8.97 -4.75 -8.19
N ALA A 195 -9.44 -3.79 -8.99
CA ALA A 195 -10.75 -3.87 -9.64
C ALA A 195 -10.77 -4.99 -10.70
N GLU A 196 -9.65 -5.20 -11.40
CA GLU A 196 -9.50 -6.29 -12.37
C GLU A 196 -9.46 -7.66 -11.66
N MET A 197 -8.73 -7.79 -10.56
CA MET A 197 -8.75 -9.00 -9.73
C MET A 197 -10.14 -9.31 -9.17
N LEU A 198 -10.87 -8.29 -8.70
CA LEU A 198 -12.27 -8.46 -8.28
C LEU A 198 -13.12 -8.96 -9.45
N ALA A 199 -12.97 -8.39 -10.65
CA ALA A 199 -13.69 -8.86 -11.83
C ALA A 199 -13.39 -10.35 -12.14
N HIS A 200 -12.14 -10.79 -11.96
CA HIS A 200 -11.78 -12.21 -12.10
C HIS A 200 -12.47 -13.08 -11.04
N ILE A 201 -12.50 -12.64 -9.78
CA ILE A 201 -13.19 -13.34 -8.69
C ILE A 201 -14.70 -13.40 -8.93
N TYR A 202 -15.33 -12.31 -9.37
CA TYR A 202 -16.75 -12.29 -9.70
C TYR A 202 -17.09 -13.26 -10.84
N LEU A 203 -16.29 -13.27 -11.90
CA LEU A 203 -16.48 -14.20 -13.01
C LEU A 203 -16.30 -15.65 -12.54
N HIS A 204 -15.27 -15.92 -11.73
CA HIS A 204 -15.03 -17.23 -11.13
C HIS A 204 -16.21 -17.68 -10.25
N GLY A 205 -16.76 -16.77 -9.43
CA GLY A 205 -17.94 -17.03 -8.62
C GLY A 205 -19.14 -17.42 -9.47
N GLN A 206 -19.42 -16.71 -10.57
CA GLN A 206 -20.52 -17.06 -11.48
C GLN A 206 -20.36 -18.46 -12.08
N ILE A 207 -19.13 -18.83 -12.41
CA ILE A 207 -18.77 -20.15 -12.92
C ILE A 207 -19.03 -21.23 -11.86
N MET A 208 -18.62 -20.98 -10.62
CA MET A 208 -18.88 -21.88 -9.49
C MET A 208 -20.38 -22.05 -9.23
N GLU A 209 -21.15 -20.96 -9.23
CA GLU A 209 -22.61 -20.99 -9.02
C GLU A 209 -23.31 -21.90 -10.03
N GLN A 210 -22.91 -21.81 -11.30
CA GLN A 210 -23.46 -22.63 -12.37
C GLN A 210 -23.15 -24.11 -12.15
N ARG A 211 -21.91 -24.45 -11.77
CA ARG A 211 -21.50 -25.83 -11.53
C ARG A 211 -22.11 -26.43 -10.27
N LEU A 212 -22.24 -25.65 -9.21
CA LEU A 212 -22.75 -26.11 -7.91
C LEU A 212 -24.28 -26.09 -7.83
N GLY A 213 -24.95 -25.37 -8.73
CA GLY A 213 -26.41 -25.26 -8.76
C GLY A 213 -27.00 -24.40 -7.62
N HIS A 214 -26.17 -23.64 -6.91
CA HIS A 214 -26.59 -22.74 -5.84
C HIS A 214 -25.76 -21.45 -5.82
N PRO A 215 -26.26 -20.35 -5.21
CA PRO A 215 -25.50 -19.12 -5.07
C PRO A 215 -24.20 -19.32 -4.28
N VAL A 216 -23.14 -18.62 -4.67
CA VAL A 216 -21.79 -18.69 -4.08
C VAL A 216 -21.48 -17.32 -3.50
N ARG A 217 -21.03 -17.29 -2.25
CA ARG A 217 -20.70 -16.03 -1.58
C ARG A 217 -19.36 -15.50 -2.09
N MET A 218 -19.18 -14.18 -2.08
CA MET A 218 -17.92 -13.54 -2.50
C MET A 218 -16.69 -14.16 -1.81
N GLU A 219 -16.75 -14.39 -0.50
CA GLU A 219 -15.65 -14.97 0.27
C GLU A 219 -15.30 -16.42 -0.13
N GLU A 220 -16.27 -17.19 -0.61
CA GLU A 220 -16.09 -18.55 -1.10
C GLU A 220 -15.48 -18.53 -2.50
N ALA A 221 -16.02 -17.70 -3.40
CA ALA A 221 -15.48 -17.49 -4.73
C ALA A 221 -14.03 -16.98 -4.68
N ALA A 222 -13.74 -16.02 -3.81
CA ALA A 222 -12.40 -15.47 -3.63
C ALA A 222 -11.43 -16.52 -3.10
N ALA A 223 -11.84 -17.33 -2.12
CA ALA A 223 -11.00 -18.38 -1.55
C ALA A 223 -10.67 -19.47 -2.58
N ASP A 224 -11.66 -19.90 -3.36
CA ASP A 224 -11.45 -20.91 -4.41
C ASP A 224 -10.61 -20.36 -5.57
N TRP A 225 -10.90 -19.15 -6.04
CA TRP A 225 -10.09 -18.43 -7.03
C TRP A 225 -8.64 -18.30 -6.57
N TYR A 226 -8.42 -17.94 -5.30
CA TYR A 226 -7.09 -17.78 -4.75
C TYR A 226 -6.31 -19.10 -4.81
N ASP A 227 -6.92 -20.21 -4.41
CA ASP A 227 -6.26 -21.50 -4.32
C ASP A 227 -6.04 -22.20 -5.66
N ARG A 228 -7.00 -22.06 -6.59
CA ARG A 228 -7.01 -22.79 -7.86
C ARG A 228 -6.46 -22.00 -9.04
N ILE A 229 -6.48 -20.67 -8.96
CA ILE A 229 -6.10 -19.80 -10.07
C ILE A 229 -4.91 -18.94 -9.71
N TYR A 230 -5.05 -18.07 -8.69
CA TYR A 230 -4.01 -17.08 -8.38
C TYR A 230 -2.73 -17.73 -7.86
N ARG A 231 -2.83 -18.59 -6.83
CA ARG A 231 -1.67 -19.22 -6.19
C ARG A 231 -0.88 -20.12 -7.16
N PRO A 232 -1.51 -20.98 -7.99
CA PRO A 232 -0.79 -21.75 -9.00
C PRO A 232 -0.09 -20.86 -10.03
N ALA A 233 -0.77 -19.83 -10.56
CA ALA A 233 -0.18 -18.89 -11.50
C ALA A 233 1.07 -18.19 -10.94
N VAL A 234 0.99 -17.64 -9.72
CA VAL A 234 2.15 -17.00 -9.06
C VAL A 234 3.26 -18.01 -8.76
N THR A 235 2.91 -19.27 -8.49
CA THR A 235 3.89 -20.34 -8.29
C THR A 235 4.68 -20.60 -9.58
N LEU A 236 4.02 -20.63 -10.75
CA LEU A 236 4.70 -20.74 -12.05
C LEU A 236 5.58 -19.52 -12.33
N ILE A 237 5.08 -18.30 -12.08
CA ILE A 237 5.84 -17.04 -12.25
C ILE A 237 7.15 -17.10 -11.46
N ARG A 238 7.11 -17.57 -10.20
CA ARG A 238 8.29 -17.72 -9.34
C ARG A 238 9.20 -18.86 -9.78
N LYS A 239 8.63 -20.04 -10.08
CA LYS A 239 9.37 -21.24 -10.50
C LYS A 239 10.31 -20.94 -11.67
N TYR A 240 9.87 -20.12 -12.61
CA TYR A 240 10.62 -19.75 -13.81
C TYR A 240 11.25 -18.35 -13.75
N GLU A 241 11.24 -17.70 -12.59
CA GLU A 241 11.85 -16.39 -12.35
C GLU A 241 11.45 -15.33 -13.41
N ILE A 242 10.19 -15.35 -13.84
CA ILE A 242 9.74 -14.60 -15.03
C ILE A 242 9.95 -13.08 -14.87
N LEU A 243 9.75 -12.55 -13.67
CA LEU A 243 9.98 -11.12 -13.38
C LEU A 243 11.47 -10.74 -13.51
N ASP A 244 12.38 -11.60 -13.07
CA ASP A 244 13.82 -11.35 -13.11
C ASP A 244 14.35 -11.43 -14.55
N ILE A 245 13.95 -12.48 -15.28
CA ILE A 245 14.39 -12.70 -16.67
C ILE A 245 13.82 -11.61 -17.60
N SER A 246 12.58 -11.16 -17.36
CA SER A 246 11.96 -10.08 -18.14
C SER A 246 12.47 -8.68 -17.79
N ARG A 247 13.24 -8.53 -16.70
CA ARG A 247 13.75 -7.25 -16.19
C ARG A 247 12.67 -6.22 -15.90
N GLU A 248 11.43 -6.64 -15.69
CA GLU A 248 10.29 -5.80 -15.33
C GLU A 248 10.29 -5.54 -13.81
N HIS A 249 11.36 -4.93 -13.30
CA HIS A 249 11.61 -4.75 -11.86
C HIS A 249 10.57 -3.90 -11.12
N LYS A 250 9.64 -3.27 -11.85
CA LYS A 250 8.53 -2.48 -11.31
C LYS A 250 7.21 -3.25 -11.28
N MET A 251 7.16 -4.43 -11.88
CA MET A 251 5.96 -5.24 -11.96
C MET A 251 5.95 -6.24 -10.80
N THR A 252 4.81 -6.32 -10.11
CA THR A 252 4.60 -7.34 -9.09
C THR A 252 4.12 -8.64 -9.73
N GLU A 253 4.13 -9.72 -8.96
CA GLU A 253 3.56 -11.00 -9.39
C GLU A 253 2.06 -10.90 -9.66
N ALA A 254 1.35 -10.07 -8.89
CA ALA A 254 -0.07 -9.80 -9.11
C ALA A 254 -0.31 -9.06 -10.42
N ASP A 255 0.52 -8.06 -10.74
CA ASP A 255 0.44 -7.34 -12.02
C ASP A 255 0.67 -8.29 -13.21
N LEU A 256 1.67 -9.17 -13.11
CA LEU A 256 1.93 -10.17 -14.16
C LEU A 256 0.80 -11.18 -14.27
N TYR A 257 0.25 -11.64 -13.14
CA TYR A 257 -0.93 -12.51 -13.13
C TYR A 257 -2.10 -11.85 -13.88
N ILE A 258 -2.41 -10.58 -13.60
CA ILE A 258 -3.48 -9.84 -14.26
C ILE A 258 -3.23 -9.78 -15.77
N TRP A 259 -2.00 -9.41 -16.17
CA TRP A 259 -1.62 -9.33 -17.57
C TRP A 259 -1.80 -10.68 -18.30
N LEU A 260 -1.32 -11.78 -17.70
CA LEU A 260 -1.44 -13.12 -18.27
C LEU A 260 -2.91 -13.56 -18.37
N ALA A 261 -3.71 -13.25 -17.36
CA ALA A 261 -5.14 -13.53 -17.33
C ALA A 261 -5.89 -12.80 -18.46
N ASP A 262 -5.60 -11.51 -18.64
CA ASP A 262 -6.17 -10.70 -19.71
C ASP A 262 -5.74 -11.18 -21.09
N HIS A 263 -4.46 -11.51 -21.26
CA HIS A 263 -3.91 -12.05 -22.50
C HIS A 263 -4.59 -13.37 -22.89
N LEU A 264 -4.76 -14.29 -21.94
CA LEU A 264 -5.49 -15.54 -22.16
C LEU A 264 -6.94 -15.29 -22.59
N ARG A 265 -7.62 -14.34 -21.94
CA ARG A 265 -8.99 -13.97 -22.28
C ARG A 265 -9.08 -13.41 -23.70
N GLU A 266 -8.13 -12.56 -24.10
CA GLU A 266 -8.12 -11.95 -25.43
C GLU A 266 -7.83 -12.98 -26.53
N ILE A 267 -6.85 -13.88 -26.32
CA ILE A 267 -6.58 -14.97 -27.27
C ILE A 267 -7.83 -15.83 -27.47
N ARG A 268 -8.52 -16.19 -26.38
CA ARG A 268 -9.74 -16.99 -26.43
C ARG A 268 -10.86 -16.25 -27.18
N ARG A 269 -10.95 -14.92 -27.01
CA ARG A 269 -11.93 -14.07 -27.71
C ARG A 269 -11.66 -13.97 -29.22
N GLN A 270 -10.39 -13.82 -29.62
CA GLN A 270 -10.01 -13.57 -31.02
C GLN A 270 -10.02 -14.84 -31.88
N TYR A 271 -9.53 -15.96 -31.35
CA TYR A 271 -9.29 -17.17 -32.14
C TYR A 271 -10.37 -18.24 -31.95
N GLY A 272 -11.34 -18.01 -31.06
CA GLY A 272 -12.39 -18.98 -30.77
C GLY A 272 -11.86 -20.31 -30.21
N GLU A 273 -12.72 -21.32 -30.25
CA GLU A 273 -12.68 -22.56 -29.45
C GLU A 273 -11.50 -23.53 -29.73
N VAL A 274 -10.65 -23.24 -30.70
CA VAL A 274 -9.50 -24.11 -31.05
C VAL A 274 -8.38 -24.05 -29.98
N HIS A 275 -8.40 -23.04 -29.11
CA HIS A 275 -7.38 -22.81 -28.07
C HIS A 275 -7.89 -23.02 -26.63
N ASP A 276 -8.94 -23.82 -26.41
CA ASP A 276 -9.53 -23.99 -25.07
C ASP A 276 -8.58 -24.61 -24.03
N LYS A 277 -7.58 -25.36 -24.51
CA LYS A 277 -6.54 -25.98 -23.69
C LYS A 277 -5.39 -25.04 -23.29
N ARG A 278 -5.44 -23.74 -23.62
CA ARG A 278 -4.37 -22.81 -23.23
C ARG A 278 -4.43 -22.50 -21.73
N THR A 279 -3.32 -22.76 -21.07
CA THR A 279 -3.10 -22.63 -19.63
C THR A 279 -2.24 -21.40 -19.31
N PHE A 280 -1.93 -21.17 -18.02
CA PHE A 280 -1.01 -20.09 -17.65
C PHE A 280 0.41 -20.29 -18.20
N SER A 281 0.92 -21.53 -18.29
CA SER A 281 2.24 -21.77 -18.88
C SER A 281 2.30 -21.30 -20.33
N HIS A 282 1.24 -21.52 -21.11
CA HIS A 282 1.14 -21.01 -22.48
C HIS A 282 1.15 -19.48 -22.53
N ALA A 283 0.46 -18.81 -21.61
CA ALA A 283 0.47 -17.35 -21.52
C ALA A 283 1.86 -16.80 -21.18
N ILE A 284 2.59 -17.48 -20.29
CA ILE A 284 3.97 -17.12 -19.96
C ILE A 284 4.87 -17.30 -21.18
N MET A 285 4.71 -18.40 -21.94
CA MET A 285 5.44 -18.60 -23.19
C MET A 285 5.17 -17.49 -24.21
N ASP A 286 3.91 -17.08 -24.38
CA ASP A 286 3.54 -15.96 -25.25
C ASP A 286 4.22 -14.65 -24.78
N PHE A 287 4.18 -14.35 -23.48
CA PHE A 287 4.82 -13.19 -22.88
C PHE A 287 6.34 -13.15 -23.17
N LEU A 288 7.03 -14.27 -22.92
CA LEU A 288 8.47 -14.37 -23.18
C LEU A 288 8.79 -14.23 -24.66
N SER A 289 7.98 -14.85 -25.53
CA SER A 289 8.12 -14.77 -26.98
C SER A 289 7.93 -13.34 -27.49
N GLU A 290 6.91 -12.63 -27.03
CA GLU A 290 6.65 -11.22 -27.37
C GLU A 290 7.82 -10.32 -26.97
N LYS A 291 8.40 -10.57 -25.78
CA LYS A 291 9.57 -9.85 -25.27
C LYS A 291 10.90 -10.31 -25.89
N LYS A 292 10.88 -11.29 -26.80
CA LYS A 292 12.06 -11.91 -27.44
C LYS A 292 13.04 -12.50 -26.42
N ILE A 293 12.51 -13.08 -25.35
CA ILE A 293 13.25 -13.76 -24.30
C ILE A 293 13.22 -15.27 -24.58
N PRO A 294 14.36 -15.98 -24.48
CA PRO A 294 14.38 -17.42 -24.63
C PRO A 294 13.47 -18.11 -23.60
N ILE A 295 12.60 -19.00 -24.08
CA ILE A 295 11.69 -19.79 -23.23
C ILE A 295 12.50 -20.89 -22.53
N PRO A 296 12.46 -21.01 -21.19
CA PRO A 296 13.08 -22.12 -20.46
C PRO A 296 12.57 -23.47 -20.97
N ARG A 297 13.47 -24.46 -21.12
CA ARG A 297 13.08 -25.79 -21.63
C ARG A 297 12.02 -26.46 -20.77
N ASP A 298 12.20 -26.42 -19.47
CA ASP A 298 11.28 -27.01 -18.50
C ASP A 298 9.91 -26.32 -18.48
N LEU A 299 9.77 -25.12 -19.06
CA LEU A 299 8.47 -24.47 -19.23
C LEU A 299 7.73 -25.04 -20.45
N LEU A 300 8.43 -25.46 -21.52
CA LEU A 300 7.82 -26.02 -22.72
C LEU A 300 7.07 -27.34 -22.45
N GLU A 301 7.50 -28.07 -21.42
CA GLU A 301 6.92 -29.34 -21.00
C GLU A 301 6.03 -29.20 -19.75
N GLU A 302 5.78 -27.97 -19.28
CA GLU A 302 4.97 -27.74 -18.08
C GLU A 302 3.50 -28.05 -18.36
N ASP A 303 2.95 -28.95 -17.56
CA ASP A 303 1.53 -29.31 -17.56
C ASP A 303 0.87 -28.68 -16.32
N ASP A 304 0.15 -27.58 -16.53
CA ASP A 304 -0.54 -26.86 -15.47
C ASP A 304 -2.05 -26.85 -15.71
N ASP A 305 -2.82 -27.13 -14.65
CA ASP A 305 -4.29 -27.12 -14.71
C ASP A 305 -4.88 -25.70 -14.58
N THR A 306 -4.06 -24.65 -14.69
CA THR A 306 -4.52 -23.27 -14.48
C THR A 306 -5.26 -22.79 -15.72
N VAL A 307 -6.59 -22.88 -15.68
CA VAL A 307 -7.47 -22.46 -16.77
C VAL A 307 -8.35 -21.30 -16.29
N LEU A 308 -8.34 -20.19 -17.03
CA LEU A 308 -9.36 -19.15 -16.90
C LEU A 308 -10.48 -19.44 -17.89
N LEU A 309 -11.55 -20.05 -17.39
CA LEU A 309 -12.73 -20.34 -18.19
C LEU A 309 -13.57 -19.08 -18.40
N SER A 310 -14.13 -18.93 -19.61
CA SER A 310 -15.18 -17.93 -19.84
C SER A 310 -16.54 -18.50 -19.42
N ARG A 311 -17.48 -17.64 -19.03
CA ARG A 311 -18.84 -18.05 -18.65
C ARG A 311 -19.54 -18.89 -19.73
N ALA A 312 -19.31 -18.59 -21.02
CA ALA A 312 -19.91 -19.32 -22.13
C ALA A 312 -19.36 -20.76 -22.30
N GLN A 313 -18.17 -21.03 -21.77
CA GLN A 313 -17.53 -22.36 -21.85
C GLN A 313 -17.91 -23.23 -20.67
N VAL A 314 -17.96 -22.66 -19.47
CA VAL A 314 -18.46 -23.37 -18.29
C VAL A 314 -19.87 -23.87 -18.51
N MET A 315 -20.75 -23.06 -19.10
CA MET A 315 -22.10 -23.50 -19.45
C MET A 315 -22.09 -24.76 -20.33
N ARG A 316 -21.15 -24.86 -21.28
CA ARG A 316 -21.06 -26.02 -22.15
C ARG A 316 -20.38 -27.21 -21.50
N GLU A 317 -19.37 -27.00 -20.67
CA GLU A 317 -18.76 -28.09 -19.89
C GLU A 317 -19.76 -28.66 -18.88
N VAL A 318 -20.54 -27.80 -18.21
CA VAL A 318 -21.64 -28.23 -17.34
C VAL A 318 -22.71 -28.97 -18.14
N GLU A 319 -23.16 -28.44 -19.29
CA GLU A 319 -24.11 -29.15 -20.17
C GLU A 319 -23.56 -30.50 -20.66
N GLN A 320 -22.26 -30.60 -20.95
CA GLN A 320 -21.61 -31.84 -21.37
C GLN A 320 -21.41 -32.83 -20.21
N GLU A 321 -21.08 -32.36 -19.00
CA GLU A 321 -21.02 -33.19 -17.79
C GLU A 321 -22.42 -33.67 -17.38
N GLU A 322 -23.45 -32.84 -17.49
CA GLU A 322 -24.85 -33.22 -17.29
C GLU A 322 -25.30 -34.27 -18.32
N GLN A 323 -24.93 -34.12 -19.59
CA GLN A 323 -25.21 -35.12 -20.63
C GLN A 323 -24.46 -36.44 -20.37
N ARG A 324 -23.18 -36.40 -20.02
CA ARG A 324 -22.40 -37.61 -19.70
C ARG A 324 -22.92 -38.33 -18.47
N SER A 325 -23.28 -37.59 -17.42
CA SER A 325 -23.88 -38.17 -16.21
C SER A 325 -25.29 -38.72 -16.43
N HIS A 326 -26.05 -38.17 -17.40
CA HIS A 326 -27.32 -38.75 -17.84
C HIS A 326 -27.15 -40.01 -18.70
N GLU A 327 -26.10 -40.08 -19.53
CA GLU A 327 -25.76 -41.27 -20.31
C GLU A 327 -25.23 -42.40 -19.41
N GLU A 328 -24.39 -42.10 -18.41
CA GLU A 328 -23.87 -43.10 -17.46
C GLU A 328 -24.93 -43.64 -16.49
N ASN A 329 -25.96 -42.85 -16.16
CA ASN A 329 -27.08 -43.28 -15.31
C ASN A 329 -28.29 -43.83 -16.09
N GLY A 330 -28.24 -43.84 -17.43
CA GLY A 330 -29.30 -44.32 -18.31
C GLY A 330 -29.13 -45.77 -18.77
N ASP A 331 -28.01 -46.41 -18.44
CA ASP A 331 -27.65 -47.80 -18.78
C ASP A 331 -27.84 -48.81 -17.62
N GLU A 332 -28.46 -48.39 -16.50
CA GLU A 332 -29.02 -49.28 -15.44
C GLU A 332 -30.54 -49.47 -15.62
#